data_AF-A0A6C0BG55-F1
#
_entry.id   AF-A0A6C0BG55-F1
#
_cell.length_a   1.000
_cell.length_b   1.000
_cell.length_c   1.000
_cell.angle_alpha   90.00
_cell.angle_beta   90.00
_cell.angle_gamma   90.00
#
_symmetry.space_group_name_H-M   'P 1'
#
loop_
_entity.id
_entity.type
_entity.pdbx_description
1 polymer ?
#
loop_
_entity_poly.entity_id
_entity_poly.type
_entity_poly.pdbx_seq_one_letter_code
_entity_poly.pdbx_strand_id
1 'polypeptide(L)'
;MRIEDQIFIEVKPFINQGNVEGLQHLWNEYHNEIDWDTPIAWDYVFQKSYLHAALKKQKEICIWLDTLFPTFDPITQIALRQLFPYARYLLTK
;
A
#
# COMPACT_ATOMS: atom_id res chain seq x y z
N MET A 1 10.14 15.60 7.06
CA MET A 1 9.68 14.46 6.23
C MET A 1 8.68 13.69 7.09
N ARG A 2 7.52 13.29 6.56
CA ARG A 2 6.53 12.54 7.35
C ARG A 2 6.97 11.09 7.50
N ILE A 3 6.54 10.41 8.57
CA ILE A 3 6.88 9.01 8.82
C ILE A 3 6.36 8.12 7.68
N GLU A 4 5.18 8.41 7.16
CA GLU A 4 4.58 7.69 6.04
C GLU A 4 5.41 7.79 4.76
N ASP A 5 6.09 8.92 4.54
CA ASP A 5 7.00 9.07 3.40
C ASP A 5 8.23 8.17 3.56
N GLN A 6 8.73 8.01 4.79
CA GLN A 6 9.82 7.10 5.11
C GLN A 6 9.39 5.65 4.88
N ILE A 7 8.25 5.24 5.43
CA ILE A 7 7.67 3.90 5.20
C ILE A 7 7.56 3.62 3.71
N PHE A 8 7.04 4.58 2.93
CA PHE A 8 6.89 4.40 1.49
C PHE A 8 8.24 4.31 0.74
N ILE A 9 9.28 5.00 1.21
CA ILE A 9 10.64 4.85 0.65
C ILE A 9 11.13 3.41 0.81
N GLU A 10 10.82 2.76 1.93
CA GLU A 10 11.22 1.39 2.23
C GLU A 10 10.36 0.33 1.53
N VAL A 11 9.08 0.62 1.30
CA VAL A 11 8.17 -0.21 0.51
C VAL A 11 8.54 -0.25 -0.98
N LYS A 12 9.01 0.89 -1.53
CA LYS A 12 9.30 1.05 -2.97
C LYS A 12 10.21 -0.02 -3.58
N PRO A 13 11.36 -0.39 -2.98
CA PRO A 13 12.22 -1.46 -3.47
C PRO A 13 11.49 -2.78 -3.67
N PHE A 14 10.68 -3.21 -2.70
CA PHE A 14 9.93 -4.47 -2.79
C PHE A 14 8.92 -4.43 -3.95
N ILE A 15 8.23 -3.30 -4.12
CA ILE A 15 7.34 -3.11 -5.27
C ILE A 15 8.13 -3.17 -6.57
N ASN A 16 9.25 -2.45 -6.68
CA ASN A 16 10.03 -2.45 -7.92
C ASN A 16 10.56 -3.84 -8.29
N GLN A 17 10.83 -4.69 -7.29
CA GLN A 17 11.32 -6.05 -7.46
C GLN A 17 10.19 -7.10 -7.63
N GLY A 18 8.94 -6.73 -7.37
CA GLY A 18 7.82 -7.69 -7.35
C GLY A 18 7.88 -8.63 -6.14
N ASN A 19 8.62 -8.29 -5.09
CA ASN A 19 8.78 -9.12 -3.90
C ASN A 19 7.58 -8.95 -2.96
N VAL A 20 6.50 -9.69 -3.24
CA VAL A 20 5.25 -9.66 -2.46
C VAL A 20 5.49 -10.11 -1.02
N GLU A 21 6.25 -11.19 -0.81
CA GLU A 21 6.53 -11.75 0.52
C GLU A 21 7.32 -10.76 1.38
N GLY A 22 8.37 -10.16 0.84
CA GLY A 22 9.14 -9.14 1.55
C GLY A 22 8.30 -7.91 1.90
N LEU A 23 7.39 -7.51 1.00
CA LEU A 23 6.47 -6.42 1.28
C LEU A 23 5.44 -6.77 2.36
N GLN A 24 4.94 -8.01 2.37
CA GLN A 24 4.04 -8.53 3.42
C GLN A 24 4.72 -8.51 4.78
N HIS A 25 5.96 -8.98 4.86
CA HIS A 25 6.75 -8.96 6.09
C HIS A 25 6.94 -7.54 6.61
N LEU A 26 7.41 -6.61 5.76
CA LEU A 26 7.60 -5.21 6.14
C LEU A 26 6.29 -4.55 6.60
N TRP A 27 5.19 -4.81 5.88
CA TRP A 27 3.88 -4.28 6.26
C TRP A 27 3.43 -4.80 7.61
N ASN A 28 3.58 -6.10 7.87
CA ASN A 28 3.20 -6.70 9.15
C ASN A 28 4.02 -6.13 10.30
N GLU A 29 5.34 -6.03 10.12
CA GLU A 29 6.25 -5.44 11.12
C GLU A 29 5.79 -4.02 11.47
N TYR A 30 5.57 -3.17 10.46
CA TYR A 30 5.25 -1.78 10.71
C TYR A 30 3.81 -1.55 11.18
N HIS A 31 2.86 -2.33 10.68
CA HIS A 31 1.44 -2.13 10.98
C HIS A 31 1.02 -2.77 12.32
N ASN A 32 1.62 -3.91 12.68
CA ASN A 32 1.17 -4.72 13.80
C ASN A 32 2.20 -4.83 14.94
N GLU A 33 3.51 -4.74 14.65
CA GLU A 33 4.55 -5.03 15.65
C GLU A 33 5.18 -3.76 16.22
N ILE A 34 5.25 -2.68 15.44
CA ILE A 34 5.75 -1.39 15.89
C ILE A 34 4.63 -0.57 16.51
N ASP A 35 4.81 -0.21 17.78
CA ASP A 35 4.00 0.81 18.43
C ASP A 35 4.55 2.19 18.05
N TRP A 36 3.76 2.96 17.31
CA TRP A 36 4.15 4.28 16.87
C TRP A 36 3.69 5.30 17.92
N ASP A 37 4.60 6.17 18.36
CA ASP A 37 4.28 7.28 19.27
C ASP A 37 3.16 8.21 18.74
N THR A 38 2.88 8.15 17.44
CA THR A 38 1.83 8.90 16.76
C THR A 38 1.03 8.01 15.81
N PRO A 39 -0.29 8.21 15.68
CA PRO A 39 -1.10 7.51 14.68
C PRO A 39 -0.56 7.72 13.27
N ILE A 40 -0.33 6.62 12.56
CA ILE A 40 0.14 6.62 11.17
C ILE A 40 -1.05 6.65 10.22
N ALA A 41 -0.98 7.51 9.20
CA ALA A 41 -1.95 7.55 8.12
C ALA A 41 -1.76 6.36 7.15
N TRP A 42 -2.23 5.18 7.58
CA TRP A 42 -2.10 3.94 6.80
C TRP A 42 -2.85 3.95 5.47
N ASP A 43 -3.94 4.73 5.38
CA ASP A 43 -4.66 5.01 4.16
C ASP A 43 -3.76 5.69 3.11
N TYR A 44 -2.91 6.62 3.55
CA TYR A 44 -1.95 7.32 2.70
C TYR A 44 -0.84 6.38 2.20
N VAL A 45 -0.28 5.56 3.10
CA VAL A 45 0.74 4.55 2.74
C VAL A 45 0.16 3.53 1.76
N PHE A 46 -1.07 3.06 2.01
CA PHE A 46 -1.80 2.15 1.13
C PHE A 46 -2.00 2.76 -0.26
N GLN A 47 -2.56 3.97 -0.34
CA GLN A 47 -2.81 4.67 -1.59
C GLN A 47 -1.53 4.79 -2.44
N LYS A 48 -0.43 5.23 -1.84
CA LYS A 48 0.86 5.37 -2.53
C LYS A 48 1.40 4.03 -3.02
N SER A 49 1.35 3.02 -2.16
CA SER A 49 1.83 1.67 -2.48
C SER A 49 1.03 1.05 -3.62
N TYR A 50 -0.30 1.17 -3.58
CA TYR A 50 -1.20 0.63 -4.58
C TYR A 50 -0.99 1.26 -5.96
N LEU A 51 -0.92 2.60 -6.02
CA LEU A 51 -0.65 3.30 -7.28
C LEU A 51 0.73 2.98 -7.85
N HIS A 52 1.75 2.91 -7.00
CA HIS A 52 3.11 2.59 -7.44
C HIS A 52 3.21 1.15 -7.95
N ALA A 53 2.57 0.19 -7.27
CA ALA A 53 2.49 -1.19 -7.74
C ALA A 53 1.77 -1.30 -9.10
N ALA A 54 0.66 -0.59 -9.25
CA ALA A 54 -0.08 -0.53 -10.51
C ALA A 54 0.76 0.06 -11.65
N LEU A 55 1.46 1.17 -11.39
CA LEU A 55 2.37 1.80 -12.34
C LEU A 55 3.53 0.87 -12.74
N LYS A 56 4.04 0.07 -11.80
CA LYS A 56 5.12 -0.90 -12.01
C LYS A 56 4.64 -2.25 -12.54
N LYS A 57 3.35 -2.40 -12.87
CA LYS A 57 2.76 -3.64 -13.41
C LYS A 57 2.81 -4.84 -12.47
N GLN A 58 2.94 -4.60 -11.17
CA GLN A 58 3.05 -5.65 -10.16
C GLN A 58 1.67 -6.14 -9.74
N LYS A 59 1.05 -6.97 -10.59
CA LYS A 59 -0.31 -7.47 -10.40
C LYS A 59 -0.48 -8.24 -9.09
N GLU A 60 0.48 -9.09 -8.74
CA GLU A 60 0.43 -9.90 -7.51
C GLU A 60 0.43 -9.02 -6.25
N ILE A 61 1.23 -7.94 -6.25
CA ILE A 61 1.22 -6.95 -5.17
C ILE A 61 -0.13 -6.23 -5.10
N CYS A 62 -0.71 -5.82 -6.23
CA CYS A 62 -2.05 -5.22 -6.23
C CYS A 62 -3.11 -6.17 -5.69
N ILE A 63 -3.07 -7.45 -6.08
CA ILE A 63 -3.99 -8.49 -5.57
C ILE A 63 -3.86 -8.64 -4.06
N TRP A 64 -2.63 -8.66 -3.54
CA TRP A 64 -2.43 -8.71 -2.10
C TRP A 64 -2.95 -7.45 -1.40
N LEU A 65 -2.66 -6.25 -1.92
CA LEU A 65 -3.18 -5.01 -1.35
C LEU A 65 -4.72 -4.96 -1.37
N ASP A 66 -5.39 -5.54 -2.37
CA ASP A 66 -6.85 -5.68 -2.37
C ASP A 66 -7.38 -6.46 -1.16
N THR A 67 -6.58 -7.39 -0.60
CA THR A 67 -6.94 -8.13 0.62
C THR A 67 -6.84 -7.28 1.90
N LEU A 68 -6.04 -6.21 1.87
CA LEU A 68 -5.91 -5.25 2.99
C LEU A 68 -7.01 -4.19 2.95
N PHE A 69 -7.52 -3.82 1.77
CA PHE A 69 -8.59 -2.84 1.64
C PHE A 69 -9.79 -3.04 2.61
N PRO A 70 -10.35 -4.26 2.79
CA PRO A 70 -11.48 -4.46 3.70
C PRO A 70 -11.15 -4.27 5.19
N THR A 71 -9.87 -4.18 5.58
CA THR A 71 -9.47 -3.98 6.99
C THR A 71 -9.54 -2.52 7.42
N PHE A 72 -9.63 -1.58 6.49
CA PHE A 72 -9.82 -0.16 6.80
C PHE A 72 -11.24 0.12 7.30
N ASP A 73 -11.42 1.20 8.06
CA ASP A 73 -12.76 1.61 8.49
C ASP A 73 -13.63 2.03 7.27
N PRO A 74 -14.97 2.00 7.40
CA PRO A 74 -15.87 2.28 6.28
C PRO A 74 -15.68 3.66 5.61
N ILE A 75 -15.28 4.70 6.37
CA ILE A 75 -15.08 6.04 5.83
C ILE A 75 -13.84 6.04 4.94
N THR A 76 -12.75 5.45 5.43
CA THR A 76 -11.51 5.28 4.67
C THR A 76 -11.73 4.42 3.43
N GLN A 77 -12.51 3.33 3.54
CA GLN A 77 -12.85 2.49 2.38
C GLN A 77 -13.57 3.28 1.27
N ILE A 78 -14.48 4.20 1.63
CA ILE A 78 -15.18 5.04 0.64
C ILE A 78 -14.18 5.91 -0.12
N ALA A 79 -13.24 6.53 0.57
CA ALA A 79 -12.20 7.36 -0.04
C ALA A 79 -11.28 6.53 -0.96
N LEU A 80 -10.76 5.41 -0.46
CA LEU A 80 -9.83 4.55 -1.17
C LEU A 80 -10.45 3.85 -2.39
N ARG A 81 -11.77 3.57 -2.38
CA ARG A 81 -12.46 2.91 -3.50
C ARG A 81 -12.34 3.67 -4.82
N GLN A 82 -12.21 5.00 -4.76
CA GLN A 82 -12.03 5.83 -5.95
C GLN A 82 -10.70 5.59 -6.67
N LEU A 83 -9.72 4.98 -6.00
CA LEU A 83 -8.41 4.67 -6.54
C LEU A 83 -8.41 3.51 -7.53
N PHE A 84 -9.26 2.51 -7.31
CA PHE A 84 -9.22 1.25 -8.05
C PHE A 84 -9.42 1.39 -9.57
N PRO A 85 -10.36 2.22 -10.08
CA PRO A 85 -10.48 2.43 -11.53
C PRO A 85 -9.19 2.99 -12.15
N TYR A 86 -8.56 3.96 -11.49
CA TYR A 86 -7.33 4.57 -11.99
C TYR A 86 -6.15 3.59 -11.96
N ALA A 87 -6.01 2.83 -10.87
CA ALA A 87 -4.98 1.80 -10.77
C ALA A 87 -5.16 0.67 -11.80
N ARG A 88 -6.41 0.26 -12.09
CA ARG A 88 -6.68 -0.70 -13.18
C ARG A 88 -6.25 -0.16 -14.54
N TYR A 89 -6.56 1.11 -14.81
CA TYR A 89 -6.07 1.78 -16.02
C TYR A 89 -4.52 1.79 -16.09
N LEU A 90 -3.85 2.09 -14.96
CA LEU A 90 -2.40 2.04 -14.88
C LEU A 90 -1.84 0.64 -15.11
N LEU A 91 -2.52 -0.44 -14.67
CA LEU A 91 -2.09 -1.82 -14.91
C LEU A 91 -2.20 -2.23 -16.38
N THR A 92 -3.13 -1.64 -17.14
CA THR A 92 -3.36 -1.99 -18.56
C THR A 92 -2.58 -1.14 -19.55
N LYS A 93 -2.03 0.02 -19.13
CA LYS A 93 -1.34 0.98 -20.00
C LYS A 93 0.11 0.62 -20.33
#